data_AF-A0A3L7NV92-F1
#
_entry.id   AF-A0A3L7NV92-F1
#
_cell.length_a   1.000
_cell.length_b   1.000
_cell.length_c   1.000
_cell.angle_alpha   90.00
_cell.angle_beta   90.00
_cell.angle_gamma   90.00
#
_symmetry.space_group_name_H-M   'P 1'
#
loop_
_entity.id
_entity.type
_entity.pdbx_description
1 polymer ?
#
loop_
_entity_poly.entity_id
_entity_poly.type
_entity_poly.pdbx_seq_one_letter_code
_entity_poly.pdbx_strand_id
1 'polypeptide(L)'
;MDRRKLIGTLGLAPAMALPGSAQGHPEGKPGEGPLSMPHLHFCGIHMAKTNPKLQFITQHYCASHTGGEDGDVFQCLLFDGREKNAKLVGG
;
A
#
# COMPACT_ATOMS: atom_id res chain seq x y z
N MET A 1 -24.53 -1.43 -28.86
CA MET A 1 -24.42 -2.50 -27.83
C MET A 1 -23.72 -1.92 -26.61
N ASP A 2 -24.36 -1.96 -25.44
CA ASP A 2 -23.84 -1.40 -24.19
C ASP A 2 -22.77 -2.32 -23.57
N ARG A 3 -21.53 -1.83 -23.54
CA ARG A 3 -20.35 -2.52 -22.95
C ARG A 3 -20.55 -2.96 -21.49
N ARG A 4 -21.47 -2.33 -20.75
CA ARG A 4 -21.76 -2.68 -19.35
C ARG A 4 -22.48 -4.02 -19.22
N LYS A 5 -23.25 -4.45 -20.23
CA LYS A 5 -23.93 -5.75 -20.20
C LYS A 5 -23.00 -6.92 -20.52
N LEU A 6 -21.90 -6.69 -21.24
CA LEU A 6 -20.95 -7.74 -21.61
C LEU A 6 -20.08 -8.20 -20.42
N ILE A 7 -19.84 -7.31 -19.45
CA ILE A 7 -19.04 -7.62 -18.25
C ILE A 7 -19.89 -8.34 -17.19
N GLY A 8 -21.21 -8.08 -17.15
CA GLY A 8 -22.12 -8.70 -16.18
C GLY A 8 -22.30 -10.22 -16.36
N THR A 9 -22.08 -10.75 -17.56
CA THR A 9 -22.24 -12.18 -17.85
C THR A 9 -20.94 -12.99 -17.76
N LEU A 10 -19.78 -12.35 -17.54
CA LEU A 10 -18.49 -13.01 -17.34
C LEU A 10 -18.02 -13.03 -15.86
N GLY A 11 -18.88 -12.60 -14.92
CA GLY A 11 -18.56 -12.47 -13.50
C GLY A 11 -18.76 -13.71 -12.63
N LEU A 12 -19.09 -14.88 -13.20
CA LEU A 12 -19.36 -16.12 -12.45
C LEU A 12 -18.15 -17.07 -12.36
N ALA A 13 -16.93 -16.53 -12.26
CA ALA A 13 -15.77 -17.32 -11.86
C ALA A 13 -15.54 -17.14 -10.36
N PRO A 14 -15.49 -18.21 -9.54
CA PRO A 14 -15.11 -18.10 -8.15
C PRO A 14 -13.64 -17.65 -8.12
N ALA A 15 -13.42 -16.38 -7.81
CA ALA A 15 -12.10 -15.89 -7.46
C ALA A 15 -11.71 -16.59 -6.15
N MET A 16 -10.98 -17.69 -6.27
CA MET A 16 -10.30 -18.30 -5.14
C MET A 16 -9.44 -17.21 -4.51
N ALA A 17 -9.76 -16.87 -3.26
CA ALA A 17 -8.97 -15.96 -2.46
C ALA A 17 -7.55 -16.55 -2.33
N LEU A 18 -6.62 -16.04 -3.15
CA LEU A 18 -5.21 -16.27 -2.93
C LEU A 18 -4.86 -15.64 -1.59
N PRO A 19 -4.30 -16.38 -0.61
CA PRO A 19 -3.73 -15.75 0.56
C PRO A 19 -2.64 -14.80 0.06
N GLY A 20 -2.83 -13.50 0.31
CA GLY A 20 -1.78 -12.52 0.10
C GLY A 20 -0.61 -12.91 0.98
N SER A 21 0.47 -13.41 0.38
CA SER A 21 1.72 -13.67 1.08
C SER A 21 2.25 -12.33 1.58
N ALA A 22 2.08 -12.07 2.88
CA ALA A 22 2.85 -11.06 3.58
C ALA A 22 4.31 -11.54 3.57
N GLN A 23 5.04 -11.16 2.53
CA GLN A 23 6.43 -11.54 2.39
C GLN A 23 7.23 -10.73 3.40
N GLY A 24 7.72 -11.40 4.45
CA GLY A 24 8.62 -10.81 5.43
C GLY A 24 9.83 -10.21 4.72
N HIS A 25 9.92 -8.88 4.72
CA HIS A 25 11.05 -8.16 4.15
C HIS A 25 12.14 -8.01 5.21
N PRO A 26 13.42 -8.10 4.81
CA PRO A 26 14.55 -8.04 5.74
C PRO A 26 14.49 -6.76 6.59
N GLU A 27 14.52 -6.91 7.90
CA GLU A 27 14.49 -5.80 8.86
C GLU A 27 15.71 -4.90 8.63
N GLY A 28 15.46 -3.63 8.31
CA GLY A 28 16.52 -2.62 8.29
C GLY A 28 16.95 -2.31 9.72
N LYS A 29 18.17 -1.81 9.92
CA LYS A 29 18.60 -1.38 11.26
C LYS A 29 17.61 -0.34 11.81
N PRO A 30 17.17 -0.47 13.08
CA PRO A 30 16.29 0.50 13.70
C PRO A 30 16.86 1.92 13.57
N GLY A 31 16.09 2.84 12.98
CA GLY A 31 16.46 4.26 12.90
C GLY A 31 17.19 4.73 11.63
N GLU A 32 17.54 3.85 10.68
CA GLU A 32 18.27 4.26 9.45
C GLU A 32 17.36 4.58 8.24
N GLY A 33 16.03 4.64 8.43
CA GLY A 33 15.06 4.91 7.37
C GLY A 33 14.30 6.24 7.49
N PRO A 34 13.46 6.59 6.50
CA PRO A 34 12.80 7.88 6.42
C PRO A 34 11.92 8.19 7.65
N LEU A 35 11.45 7.16 8.35
CA LEU A 35 10.73 7.29 9.61
C LEU A 35 11.18 6.16 10.55
N SER A 36 11.65 6.52 11.75
CA SER A 36 12.15 5.59 12.77
C SER A 36 11.10 5.09 13.78
N MET A 37 9.88 5.65 13.75
CA MET A 37 8.82 5.47 14.76
C MET A 37 7.38 5.11 14.29
N PRO A 38 6.99 5.00 13.01
CA PRO A 38 5.63 4.62 12.66
C PRO A 38 5.34 3.17 13.06
N HIS A 39 4.19 2.95 13.68
CA HIS A 39 3.80 1.67 14.25
C HIS A 39 3.58 0.56 13.21
N LEU A 40 3.31 0.93 11.95
CA LEU A 40 3.11 -0.02 10.86
C LEU A 40 3.93 0.38 9.62
N HIS A 41 4.76 -0.55 9.16
CA HIS A 41 5.48 -0.46 7.89
C HIS A 41 4.98 -1.57 6.95
N PHE A 42 4.58 -1.20 5.73
CA PHE A 42 4.28 -2.19 4.70
C PHE A 42 4.70 -1.72 3.31
N CYS A 43 4.96 -2.69 2.44
CA CYS A 43 5.37 -2.48 1.07
C CYS A 43 4.16 -2.72 0.16
N GLY A 44 3.82 -1.76 -0.69
CA GLY A 44 2.69 -1.86 -1.61
C GLY A 44 3.06 -1.45 -3.02
N ILE A 45 2.41 -2.06 -4.02
CA ILE A 45 2.52 -1.63 -5.42
C ILE A 45 1.45 -0.58 -5.67
N HIS A 46 1.88 0.62 -6.02
CA HIS A 46 0.99 1.68 -6.47
C HIS A 46 1.01 1.77 -7.98
N MET A 47 -0.18 1.92 -8.56
CA MET A 47 -0.37 2.15 -9.98
C MET A 47 -0.91 3.55 -10.19
N ALA A 48 -0.31 4.31 -11.10
CA ALA A 48 -0.82 5.63 -11.43
C ALA A 48 -2.23 5.53 -12.04
N LYS A 49 -3.18 6.31 -11.50
CA LYS A 49 -4.61 6.25 -11.86
C LYS A 49 -4.87 6.34 -13.37
N THR A 50 -4.13 7.17 -14.09
CA THR A 50 -4.30 7.41 -15.53
C THR A 50 -3.33 6.62 -16.40
N ASN A 51 -2.34 5.95 -15.81
CA ASN A 51 -1.38 5.12 -16.53
C ASN A 51 -1.01 3.87 -15.71
N PRO A 52 -1.76 2.76 -15.84
CA PRO A 52 -1.52 1.54 -15.06
C PRO A 52 -0.21 0.82 -15.42
N LYS A 53 0.47 1.22 -16.49
CA LYS A 53 1.81 0.72 -16.83
C LYS A 53 2.90 1.34 -15.95
N LEU A 54 2.62 2.49 -15.35
CA LEU A 54 3.51 3.12 -14.38
C LEU A 54 3.19 2.55 -12.99
N GLN A 55 4.03 1.61 -12.57
CA GLN A 55 3.94 0.97 -11.25
C GLN A 55 5.18 1.33 -10.44
N PHE A 56 4.99 1.60 -9.16
CA PHE A 56 6.09 1.88 -8.24
C PHE A 56 5.85 1.14 -6.93
N ILE A 57 6.93 0.53 -6.44
CA ILE A 57 6.96 -0.06 -5.12
C ILE A 57 7.07 1.10 -4.13
N THR A 58 6.13 1.19 -3.22
CA THR A 58 6.06 2.26 -2.22
C THR A 58 6.17 1.68 -0.83
N GLN A 59 7.04 2.30 -0.03
CA GLN A 59 7.19 2.02 1.40
C GLN A 59 6.19 2.88 2.17
N HIS A 60 5.22 2.24 2.82
CA HIS A 60 4.19 2.89 3.61
C HIS A 60 4.62 2.90 5.06
N TYR A 61 4.56 4.08 5.65
CA TYR A 61 4.89 4.28 7.05
C TYR A 61 3.69 4.96 7.70
N CYS A 62 2.92 4.17 8.44
CA CYS A 62 1.64 4.60 8.99
C CYS A 62 1.74 4.85 10.48
N ALA A 63 1.28 6.03 10.90
CA ALA A 63 1.03 6.36 12.28
C ALA A 63 -0.46 6.23 12.54
N SER A 64 -0.84 5.59 13.65
CA SER A 64 -2.22 5.68 14.13
C SER A 64 -2.44 7.09 14.67
N HIS A 65 -3.47 7.73 14.14
CA HIS A 65 -4.04 8.95 14.66
C HIS A 65 -5.46 8.60 15.13
N THR A 66 -5.88 9.21 16.24
CA THR A 66 -7.12 8.92 16.98
C THR A 66 -7.15 7.57 17.70
N GLY A 67 -7.57 7.60 18.97
CA GLY A 67 -8.04 6.45 19.76
C GLY A 67 -9.45 6.72 20.27
N GLY A 68 -10.29 7.28 19.39
CA GLY A 68 -11.69 7.64 19.70
C GLY A 68 -12.61 6.42 19.66
N GLU A 69 -13.89 6.62 19.97
CA GLU A 69 -14.89 5.52 20.05
C GLU A 69 -15.03 4.73 18.73
N ASP A 70 -14.73 5.36 17.59
CA ASP A 70 -14.79 4.75 16.25
C ASP A 70 -13.49 4.01 15.84
N GLY A 71 -12.47 3.99 16.71
CA GLY A 71 -11.19 3.32 16.48
C GLY A 71 -10.09 4.20 15.88
N ASP A 72 -9.02 3.52 15.43
CA ASP A 72 -7.80 4.17 14.94
C ASP A 72 -7.92 4.55 13.45
N VAL A 73 -7.51 5.78 13.11
CA VAL A 73 -7.31 6.24 11.74
C VAL A 73 -5.82 6.23 11.42
N PHE A 74 -5.41 5.44 10.43
CA PHE A 74 -4.00 5.40 10.05
C PHE A 74 -3.70 6.44 8.97
N GLN A 75 -2.78 7.36 9.26
CA GLN A 75 -2.20 8.26 8.26
C GLN A 75 -0.88 7.67 7.80
N CYS A 76 -0.74 7.48 6.48
CA CYS A 76 0.44 6.86 5.90
C CYS A 76 1.24 7.87 5.10
N LEU A 77 2.56 7.90 5.32
CA LEU A 77 3.50 8.59 4.44
C LEU A 77 4.14 7.56 3.50
N LEU A 78 4.25 7.93 2.23
CA LEU A 78 4.65 7.06 1.14
C LEU A 78 6.04 7.45 0.64
N PHE A 79 6.99 6.51 0.66
CA PHE A 79 8.36 6.72 0.17
C PHE A 79 8.72 5.75 -0.95
N ASP A 80 9.62 6.17 -1.84
CA ASP A 80 10.15 5.31 -2.93
C ASP A 80 11.18 4.26 -2.45
N GLY A 81 11.59 4.32 -1.18
CA GLY A 81 12.64 3.49 -0.62
C GLY A 81 12.69 3.51 0.90
N ARG A 82 13.58 2.71 1.46
CA ARG A 82 13.75 2.53 2.91
C ARG A 82 14.95 3.26 3.50
N GLU A 83 15.87 3.70 2.64
CA GLU A 83 17.12 4.32 3.05
C GLU A 83 16.90 5.78 3.45
N LYS A 84 17.84 6.34 4.22
CA LYS A 84 17.85 7.75 4.66
C LYS A 84 17.60 8.83 3.59
N ASN A 85 17.78 8.50 2.31
CA ASN A 85 17.63 9.42 1.19
C ASN A 85 16.38 9.16 0.33
N ALA A 86 15.48 8.29 0.79
CA ALA A 86 14.22 7.98 0.11
C ALA A 86 13.38 9.25 -0.08
N LYS A 87 12.71 9.34 -1.23
CA LYS A 87 11.87 10.48 -1.60
C LYS A 87 10.44 10.24 -1.17
N LEU A 88 9.82 11.27 -0.59
CA LEU A 88 8.39 11.29 -0.33
C LEU A 88 7.64 11.36 -1.66
N VAL A 89 6.77 10.39 -1.90
CA VAL A 89 5.98 10.28 -3.14
C VAL A 89 4.49 10.53 -2.93
N GLY A 90 4.03 10.59 -1.67
CA GLY A 90 2.64 10.89 -1.33
C GLY A 90 2.31 10.74 0.15
N GLY A 91 1.08 11.07 0.52
CA GLY A 91 0.50 10.96 1.85
C GLY A 91 -0.97 11.33 1.85
#